data_AF-A0A962YXY3-F1
#
_entry.id   AF-A0A962YXY3-F1
#
_cell.length_a   1.000
_cell.length_b   1.000
_cell.length_c   1.000
_cell.angle_alpha   90.00
_cell.angle_beta   90.00
_cell.angle_gamma   90.00
#
_symmetry.space_group_name_H-M   'P 1'
#
loop_
_entity.id
_entity.type
_entity.pdbx_description
1 polymer ?
#
loop_
_entity_poly.entity_id
_entity_poly.type
_entity_poly.pdbx_seq_one_letter_code
_entity_poly.pdbx_strand_id
1 'polypeptide(L)'
;MSKTETTHFGYKTVPLTEKSGKVADVFNSVASQYDLMNDLMSFGIHRVWKHFAINLCQLRAGQHVLDLAGGTGDLTAKISPIVGDSGHVTL
;
A
#
# COMPACT_ATOMS: atom_id res chain seq x y z
N MET A 1 -23.04 -31.86 16.07
CA MET A 1 -23.42 -30.52 15.55
C MET A 1 -22.17 -29.66 15.55
N SER A 2 -21.67 -29.28 14.37
CA SER A 2 -20.54 -28.34 14.26
C SER A 2 -21.04 -26.96 14.72
N LYS A 3 -20.38 -26.39 15.72
CA LYS A 3 -20.73 -25.09 16.28
C LYS A 3 -20.19 -24.05 15.29
N THR A 4 -21.07 -23.42 14.50
CA THR A 4 -20.66 -22.39 13.54
C THR A 4 -20.05 -21.22 14.32
N GLU A 5 -18.73 -21.06 14.26
CA GLU A 5 -18.06 -19.96 14.93
C GLU A 5 -18.40 -18.64 14.23
N THR A 6 -18.84 -17.66 15.01
CA THR A 6 -19.26 -16.34 14.54
C THR A 6 -18.37 -15.27 15.18
N THR A 7 -18.21 -14.15 14.48
CA THR A 7 -17.37 -13.02 14.89
C THR A 7 -18.06 -11.70 14.55
N HIS A 8 -17.57 -10.61 15.11
CA HIS A 8 -18.10 -9.28 14.82
C HIS A 8 -17.38 -8.61 13.65
N PHE A 9 -18.18 -7.96 12.80
CA PHE A 9 -17.76 -7.07 11.72
C PHE A 9 -18.59 -5.78 11.81
N GLY A 10 -18.00 -4.71 12.34
CA GLY A 10 -18.74 -3.51 12.73
C GLY A 10 -19.85 -3.85 13.74
N TYR A 11 -21.09 -3.46 13.43
CA TYR A 11 -22.27 -3.73 14.25
C TYR A 11 -22.97 -5.08 13.94
N LYS A 12 -22.40 -5.91 13.06
CA LYS A 12 -23.02 -7.18 12.61
C LYS A 12 -22.22 -8.38 13.10
N THR A 13 -22.92 -9.46 13.45
CA THR A 13 -22.33 -10.77 13.73
C THR A 13 -22.34 -11.60 12.45
N VAL A 14 -21.17 -12.07 12.02
CA VAL A 14 -20.96 -12.80 10.76
C VAL A 14 -20.25 -14.13 11.02
N PRO A 15 -20.41 -15.15 10.17
CA PRO A 15 -19.58 -16.36 10.24
C PRO A 15 -18.09 -16.00 10.16
N LEU A 16 -17.26 -16.70 10.93
CA LEU A 16 -15.82 -16.41 11.03
C LEU A 16 -15.11 -16.53 9.67
N THR A 17 -15.58 -17.46 8.83
CA THR A 17 -15.14 -17.68 7.45
C THR A 17 -15.41 -16.50 6.52
N GLU A 18 -16.42 -15.68 6.80
CA GLU A 18 -16.81 -14.55 5.94
C GLU A 18 -16.16 -13.22 6.35
N LYS A 19 -15.63 -13.12 7.58
CA LYS A 19 -15.07 -11.86 8.09
C LYS A 19 -13.89 -11.37 7.24
N SER A 20 -12.97 -12.26 6.87
CA SER A 20 -11.78 -11.89 6.09
C SER A 20 -12.16 -11.31 4.72
N GLY A 21 -13.11 -11.94 4.02
CA GLY A 21 -13.62 -11.43 2.74
C GLY A 21 -14.28 -10.06 2.88
N LYS A 22 -15.14 -9.87 3.89
CA LYS A 22 -15.79 -8.58 4.14
C LYS A 22 -14.80 -7.46 4.50
N VAL A 23 -13.73 -7.79 5.23
CA VAL A 23 -12.66 -6.83 5.52
C VAL A 23 -11.95 -6.44 4.22
N ALA A 24 -11.58 -7.42 3.38
CA ALA A 24 -10.95 -7.16 2.09
C ALA A 24 -11.84 -6.31 1.17
N ASP A 25 -13.15 -6.57 1.12
CA ASP A 25 -14.11 -5.80 0.34
C ASP A 25 -14.18 -4.34 0.80
N VAL A 26 -14.18 -4.10 2.12
CA VAL A 26 -14.11 -2.73 2.65
C VAL A 26 -12.81 -2.08 2.21
N PHE A 27 -11.65 -2.69 2.44
CA PHE A 27 -10.36 -2.13 2.02
C PHE A 27 -10.31 -1.83 0.52
N ASN A 28 -10.83 -2.72 -0.33
CA ASN A 28 -10.94 -2.51 -1.77
C ASN A 28 -11.87 -1.35 -2.13
N SER A 29 -12.99 -1.19 -1.42
CA SER A 29 -13.96 -0.12 -1.68
C SER A 29 -13.46 1.27 -1.25
N VAL A 30 -12.63 1.36 -0.21
CA VAL A 30 -12.04 2.64 0.24
C VAL A 30 -10.73 2.97 -0.44
N ALA A 31 -9.94 2.00 -0.93
CA ALA A 31 -8.64 2.28 -1.55
C ALA A 31 -8.74 3.30 -2.70
N SER A 32 -9.69 3.13 -3.62
CA SER A 32 -9.90 4.05 -4.75
C SER A 32 -10.38 5.43 -4.32
N GLN A 33 -11.23 5.51 -3.30
CA GLN A 33 -11.75 6.76 -2.74
C GLN A 33 -10.69 7.51 -1.93
N TYR A 34 -9.83 6.80 -1.20
CA TYR A 34 -8.75 7.39 -0.42
C TYR A 34 -7.64 7.95 -1.29
N ASP A 35 -7.28 7.28 -2.38
CA ASP A 35 -6.30 7.80 -3.33
C ASP A 35 -6.81 9.09 -3.98
N LEU A 36 -8.07 9.13 -4.38
CA LEU A 36 -8.71 10.33 -4.92
C LEU A 36 -8.81 11.46 -3.88
N MET A 37 -9.18 11.13 -2.64
CA MET A 37 -9.22 12.09 -1.54
C MET A 37 -7.84 12.64 -1.22
N ASN A 38 -6.80 11.79 -1.18
CA ASN A 38 -5.43 12.24 -1.00
C ASN A 38 -4.95 13.11 -2.17
N ASP A 39 -5.26 12.75 -3.41
CA ASP A 39 -4.96 13.56 -4.60
C ASP A 39 -5.60 14.97 -4.50
N LEU A 40 -6.88 15.06 -4.11
CA LEU A 40 -7.62 16.32 -3.98
C LEU A 40 -7.21 17.13 -2.74
N MET A 41 -7.19 16.51 -1.56
CA MET A 41 -6.88 17.16 -0.28
C MET A 41 -5.44 17.64 -0.20
N SER A 42 -4.51 16.88 -0.80
CA SER A 42 -3.12 17.32 -0.89
C SER A 42 -2.87 18.22 -2.12
N PHE A 43 -3.86 18.48 -2.98
CA PHE A 43 -3.63 19.09 -4.30
C PHE A 43 -2.46 18.43 -5.07
N GLY A 44 -2.31 17.10 -4.95
CA GLY A 44 -1.21 16.35 -5.54
C GLY A 44 0.16 16.48 -4.86
N ILE A 45 0.27 17.22 -3.75
CA ILE A 45 1.55 17.48 -3.03
C ILE A 45 2.20 16.18 -2.53
N HIS A 46 1.43 15.13 -2.20
CA HIS A 46 2.00 13.85 -1.81
C HIS A 46 2.93 13.24 -2.90
N ARG A 47 2.74 13.58 -4.19
CA ARG A 47 3.67 13.19 -5.27
C ARG A 47 5.00 13.91 -5.15
N VAL A 48 4.98 15.20 -4.79
CA VAL A 48 6.17 16.01 -4.51
C VAL A 48 6.92 15.45 -3.30
N TRP A 49 6.21 15.08 -2.23
CA TRP A 49 6.83 14.46 -1.06
C TRP A 49 7.49 13.13 -1.38
N LYS A 50 6.85 12.25 -2.17
CA LYS A 50 7.47 11.00 -2.64
C LYS A 50 8.74 11.27 -3.45
N HIS A 51 8.68 12.23 -4.36
CA HIS A 51 9.84 12.60 -5.17
C HIS A 51 10.98 13.18 -4.32
N PHE A 52 10.63 14.03 -3.35
CA PHE A 52 11.60 14.62 -2.42
C PHE A 52 12.24 13.54 -1.54
N ALA A 53 11.46 12.61 -0.98
CA ALA A 53 11.97 11.49 -0.20
C ALA A 53 12.97 10.64 -0.99
N ILE A 54 12.64 10.29 -2.24
CA ILE A 54 13.55 9.54 -3.14
C ILE A 54 14.86 10.32 -3.36
N ASN A 55 14.78 11.63 -3.59
CA ASN A 55 15.97 12.47 -3.77
C ASN A 55 16.85 12.53 -2.51
N LEU A 56 16.25 12.57 -1.32
CA LEU A 56 16.98 12.54 -0.05
C LEU A 56 17.74 11.23 0.16
N CYS A 57 17.24 10.10 -0.36
CA CYS A 57 17.92 8.82 -0.29
C CYS A 57 19.21 8.76 -1.13
N GLN A 58 19.44 9.72 -2.02
CA GLN A 58 20.63 9.81 -2.89
C GLN A 58 21.00 8.48 -3.57
N LEU A 59 19.96 7.81 -4.09
CA LEU A 59 20.09 6.49 -4.66
C LEU A 59 21.00 6.48 -5.90
N ARG A 60 21.73 5.39 -6.07
CA ARG A 60 22.70 5.19 -7.16
C ARG A 60 22.54 3.82 -7.80
N ALA A 61 22.97 3.73 -9.05
CA ALA A 61 23.02 2.46 -9.76
C ALA A 61 23.79 1.40 -8.95
N GLY A 62 23.26 0.17 -8.91
CA GLY A 62 23.84 -0.95 -8.17
C GLY A 62 23.44 -1.04 -6.70
N GLN A 63 22.68 -0.09 -6.15
CA GLN A 63 22.27 -0.15 -4.75
C GLN A 63 21.11 -1.13 -4.51
N HIS A 64 21.06 -1.66 -3.29
CA HIS A 64 19.98 -2.49 -2.78
C HIS A 64 19.08 -1.64 -1.87
N VAL A 65 17.78 -1.62 -2.15
CA VAL A 65 16.81 -0.78 -1.44
C VAL A 65 15.67 -1.65 -0.92
N LEU A 66 15.21 -1.39 0.31
CA LEU A 66 14.06 -2.04 0.93
C LEU A 66 12.93 -1.03 1.10
N ASP A 67 11.79 -1.26 0.45
CA ASP A 67 10.58 -0.45 0.53
C ASP A 67 9.66 -0.98 1.64
N LEU A 68 9.83 -0.44 2.85
CA LEU A 68 9.02 -0.86 4.00
C LEU A 68 7.59 -0.33 3.88
N ALA A 69 6.62 -1.26 3.95
CA ALA A 69 5.20 -0.96 3.81
C ALA A 69 4.84 -0.32 2.44
N GLY A 70 5.54 -0.71 1.36
CA GLY A 70 5.39 -0.07 0.05
C GLY A 70 4.02 -0.27 -0.64
N GLY A 71 3.10 -1.06 -0.06
CA GLY A 71 1.69 -1.11 -0.47
C GLY A 71 1.51 -1.45 -1.95
N THR A 72 0.96 -0.54 -2.74
CA THR A 72 0.76 -0.68 -4.20
C THR A 72 2.06 -0.65 -5.02
N GLY A 73 3.22 -0.45 -4.37
CA GLY A 73 4.53 -0.46 -5.02
C GLY A 73 4.90 0.85 -5.74
N ASP A 74 4.19 1.95 -5.49
CA ASP A 74 4.43 3.24 -6.19
C ASP A 74 5.85 3.79 -5.94
N LEU A 75 6.40 3.63 -4.73
CA LEU A 75 7.75 4.10 -4.43
C LEU A 75 8.80 3.16 -5.04
N THR A 76 8.64 1.85 -4.84
CA THR A 76 9.44 0.80 -5.50
C THR A 76 9.54 1.00 -7.02
N ALA A 77 8.43 1.28 -7.71
CA ALA A 77 8.40 1.51 -9.15
C ALA A 77 9.20 2.75 -9.59
N LYS A 78 9.29 3.78 -8.74
CA LYS A 78 10.10 4.98 -9.00
C LYS A 78 11.59 4.76 -8.67
N ILE A 79 11.90 3.92 -7.70
CA ILE A 79 13.25 3.62 -7.24
C ILE A 79 13.96 2.65 -8.20
N SER A 80 13.26 1.64 -8.72
CA SER A 80 13.79 0.60 -9.61
C SER A 80 14.64 1.15 -10.78
N PRO A 81 14.19 2.13 -11.59
CA PRO A 81 15.01 2.67 -12.68
C PRO A 81 16.25 3.44 -12.21
N ILE A 82 16.30 3.93 -10.96
CA ILE A 82 17.45 4.68 -10.42
C ILE A 82 18.58 3.72 -10.05
N VAL A 83 18.24 2.58 -9.44
CA VAL A 83 19.24 1.55 -9.06
C VAL A 83 19.68 0.70 -10.27
N GLY A 84 18.88 0.65 -11.33
CA GLY A 84 19.23 0.03 -12.61
C GLY A 84 19.44 -1.48 -12.55
N ASP A 85 19.91 -2.06 -13.65
CA ASP A 85 20.01 -3.51 -13.84
C ASP A 85 20.98 -4.21 -12.88
N SER A 86 21.96 -3.46 -12.35
CA SER A 86 22.92 -3.96 -11.36
C SER A 86 22.43 -3.82 -9.91
N GLY A 87 21.30 -3.13 -9.70
CA GLY A 87 20.72 -2.87 -8.38
C GLY A 87 19.52 -3.77 -8.09
N HIS A 88 18.94 -3.61 -6.89
CA HIS A 88 17.80 -4.42 -6.47
C HIS A 88 16.87 -3.63 -5.55
N VAL A 89 15.56 -3.76 -5.75
CA VAL A 89 14.55 -3.20 -4.84
C VAL A 89 13.69 -4.34 -4.32
N THR A 90 13.64 -4.47 -2.99
CA THR A 90 12.78 -5.43 -2.30
C THR A 90 11.57 -4.67 -1.73
N LEU A 91 10.38 -5.22 -1.96
CA LEU A 91 9.09 -4.72 -1.46
C LEU A 91 8.49 -5.74 -0.48
#